data_AF-A0A368H1I2-F1
#
_entry.id   AF-A0A368H1I2-F1
#
_cell.length_a   1.000
_cell.length_b   1.000
_cell.length_c   1.000
_cell.angle_alpha   90.00
_cell.angle_beta   90.00
_cell.angle_gamma   90.00
#
_symmetry.space_group_name_H-M   'P 1'
#
loop_
_entity.id
_entity.type
_entity.pdbx_description
1 polymer ?
#
loop_
_entity_poly.entity_id
_entity_poly.type
_entity_poly.pdbx_seq_one_letter_code
_entity_poly.pdbx_strand_id
1 'polypeptide(L)'
;MYARLNKLDYFYTECIYAPDSYRAYSRSFVKELERMRPECILGLIKSGESIMVKADVSMPTLINCTRCGYISSQTTCKACLLLEGLNTGRTDMGVRRKPKKLTVAAENDNQKSCGGSCSCEKSADVEF
;
A
#
# COMPACT_ATOMS: atom_id res chain seq x y z
N MET A 1 -4.02 7.24 -27.89
CA MET A 1 -4.67 7.57 -29.19
C MET A 1 -5.18 9.02 -29.20
N TYR A 2 -6.03 9.44 -28.26
CA TYR A 2 -6.63 10.78 -28.21
C TYR A 2 -5.62 11.95 -28.23
N ALA A 3 -4.58 11.91 -27.38
CA ALA A 3 -3.60 13.00 -27.28
C ALA A 3 -2.83 13.24 -28.59
N ARG A 4 -2.49 12.17 -29.32
CA ARG A 4 -1.79 12.25 -30.62
C ARG A 4 -2.68 12.83 -31.73
N LEU A 5 -3.96 12.47 -31.74
CA LEU A 5 -4.93 12.99 -32.71
C LEU A 5 -5.10 14.52 -32.56
N ASN A 6 -5.20 14.99 -31.33
CA ASN A 6 -5.38 16.41 -31.02
C ASN A 6 -4.08 17.22 -30.96
N LYS A 7 -2.93 16.60 -31.27
CA LYS A 7 -1.61 17.23 -31.25
C LYS A 7 -1.34 17.98 -29.93
N LEU A 8 -1.73 17.37 -28.81
CA LEU A 8 -1.44 17.91 -27.48
C LEU A 8 0.02 17.61 -27.12
N ASP A 9 0.68 18.57 -26.48
CA ASP A 9 2.02 18.35 -25.94
C ASP A 9 1.94 17.39 -24.75
N TYR A 10 2.67 16.27 -24.83
CA TYR A 10 2.77 15.28 -23.75
C TYR A 10 4.19 14.73 -23.63
N PHE A 11 4.61 14.43 -22.40
CA PHE A 11 5.87 13.76 -22.13
C PHE A 11 5.70 12.24 -22.22
N TYR A 12 6.63 11.57 -22.90
CA TYR A 12 6.65 10.10 -23.06
C TYR A 12 7.74 9.41 -22.24
N THR A 13 8.65 10.19 -21.64
CA THR A 13 9.73 9.66 -20.82
C THR A 13 9.19 9.17 -19.50
N GLU A 14 9.31 7.88 -19.25
CA GLU A 14 8.99 7.30 -17.95
C GLU A 14 10.05 7.66 -16.90
N CYS A 15 9.67 7.60 -15.64
CA CYS A 15 10.62 7.74 -14.54
C CYS A 15 11.57 6.55 -14.50
N ILE A 16 12.86 6.77 -14.22
CA ILE A 16 13.85 5.68 -14.09
C ILE A 16 13.49 4.63 -13.03
N TYR A 17 12.71 5.01 -12.02
CA TYR A 17 12.23 4.12 -10.95
C TYR A 17 10.81 3.58 -11.19
N ALA A 18 10.19 3.89 -12.34
CA ALA A 18 8.89 3.36 -12.71
C ALA A 18 8.83 1.83 -12.93
N PRO A 19 9.82 1.16 -13.54
CA PRO A 19 9.66 -0.23 -13.98
C PRO A 19 9.51 -1.21 -12.82
N ASP A 20 10.26 -1.03 -11.73
CA ASP A 20 10.23 -1.94 -10.57
C ASP A 20 9.07 -1.66 -9.60
N SER A 21 8.09 -0.83 -9.99
CA SER A 21 6.98 -0.48 -9.13
C SER A 21 5.92 -1.60 -9.09
N TYR A 22 5.46 -1.97 -7.88
CA TYR A 22 4.34 -2.93 -7.72
C TYR A 22 3.07 -2.52 -8.47
N ARG A 23 2.87 -1.21 -8.67
CA ARG A 23 1.75 -0.67 -9.45
C ARG A 23 1.83 -1.04 -10.94
N ALA A 24 3.03 -1.21 -11.51
CA ALA A 24 3.22 -1.66 -12.89
C ALA A 24 2.76 -3.11 -13.07
N TYR A 25 3.14 -4.00 -12.15
CA TYR A 25 2.66 -5.39 -12.12
C TYR A 25 1.13 -5.49 -12.02
N SER A 26 0.52 -4.67 -11.16
CA SER A 26 -0.94 -4.62 -11.05
C SER A 26 -1.60 -4.17 -12.36
N ARG A 27 -0.98 -3.24 -13.09
CA ARG A 27 -1.48 -2.76 -14.40
C ARG A 27 -1.37 -3.83 -15.48
N SER A 28 -0.24 -4.51 -15.59
CA SER A 28 -0.05 -5.57 -16.59
C SER A 28 -1.05 -6.70 -16.37
N PHE A 29 -1.24 -7.11 -15.11
CA PHE A 29 -2.24 -8.12 -14.75
C PHE A 29 -3.66 -7.72 -15.17
N VAL A 30 -4.11 -6.49 -14.84
CA VAL A 30 -5.44 -6.01 -15.27
C VAL A 30 -5.56 -5.97 -16.79
N LYS A 31 -4.47 -5.65 -17.52
CA LYS A 31 -4.45 -5.70 -18.98
C LYS A 31 -4.50 -7.11 -19.55
N GLU A 32 -3.91 -8.09 -18.88
CA GLU A 32 -4.06 -9.50 -19.24
C GLU A 32 -5.50 -9.98 -19.04
N LEU A 33 -6.17 -9.54 -17.98
CA LEU A 33 -7.60 -9.82 -17.78
C LEU A 33 -8.48 -9.18 -18.85
N GLU A 34 -8.15 -7.96 -19.28
CA GLU A 34 -8.85 -7.27 -20.37
C GLU A 34 -8.75 -8.05 -21.70
N ARG A 35 -7.62 -8.74 -21.96
CA ARG A 35 -7.47 -9.60 -23.15
C ARG A 35 -8.46 -10.77 -23.14
N MET A 36 -8.78 -11.31 -21.96
CA MET A 36 -9.75 -12.41 -21.81
C MET A 36 -11.20 -11.89 -21.81
N ARG A 37 -11.45 -10.75 -21.16
CA ARG A 37 -12.77 -10.11 -21.08
C ARG A 37 -12.63 -8.60 -21.27
N PRO A 38 -13.11 -8.03 -22.39
CA PRO A 38 -12.89 -6.61 -22.72
C PRO A 38 -13.55 -5.65 -21.72
N GLU A 39 -14.61 -6.07 -21.03
CA GLU A 39 -15.31 -5.27 -20.03
C GLU A 39 -14.72 -5.38 -18.61
N CYS A 40 -13.60 -6.11 -18.43
CA CYS A 40 -13.05 -6.42 -17.11
C CYS A 40 -12.76 -5.16 -16.28
N ILE A 41 -12.18 -4.12 -16.89
CA ILE A 41 -11.84 -2.87 -16.20
C ILE A 41 -13.11 -2.18 -15.69
N LEU A 42 -14.16 -2.11 -16.51
CA LEU A 42 -15.42 -1.48 -16.12
C LEU A 42 -16.14 -2.28 -15.03
N GLY A 43 -16.12 -3.62 -15.14
CA GLY A 43 -16.66 -4.51 -14.12
C GLY A 43 -15.96 -4.36 -12.77
N LEU A 44 -14.63 -4.23 -12.78
CA LEU A 44 -13.82 -4.00 -11.57
C LEU A 44 -14.17 -2.66 -10.91
N ILE A 45 -14.36 -1.59 -11.69
CA ILE A 45 -14.78 -0.29 -11.16
C ILE A 45 -16.17 -0.38 -10.51
N LYS A 46 -17.16 -0.94 -11.21
CA LYS A 46 -18.52 -1.12 -10.68
C LYS A 46 -18.53 -1.97 -9.41
N SER A 47 -17.75 -3.06 -9.40
CA SER A 47 -17.57 -3.88 -8.20
C SER A 47 -16.94 -3.08 -7.07
N GLY A 48 -15.93 -2.25 -7.35
CA GLY A 48 -15.27 -1.38 -6.38
C GLY A 48 -16.20 -0.33 -5.77
N GLU A 49 -17.09 0.25 -6.57
CA GLU A 49 -18.10 1.21 -6.11
C GLU A 49 -19.18 0.55 -5.26
N SER A 50 -19.52 -0.72 -5.54
CA SER A 50 -20.49 -1.49 -4.75
C SER A 50 -19.94 -2.04 -3.43
N ILE A 51 -18.61 -1.97 -3.21
CA ILE A 51 -17.99 -2.45 -1.99
C ILE A 51 -18.32 -1.49 -0.84
N MET A 52 -19.05 -1.99 0.15
CA MET A 52 -19.31 -1.28 1.40
C MET A 52 -18.30 -1.71 2.48
N VAL A 53 -17.74 -0.72 3.18
CA VAL A 53 -16.90 -0.98 4.36
C VAL A 53 -17.82 -1.27 5.55
N LYS A 54 -17.47 -2.27 6.35
CA LYS A 54 -18.21 -2.64 7.56
C LYS A 54 -18.22 -1.47 8.56
N ALA A 55 -19.33 -1.33 9.28
CA ALA A 55 -19.54 -0.24 10.25
C ALA A 55 -18.69 -0.36 11.54
N ASP A 56 -18.09 -1.52 11.78
CA ASP A 56 -17.20 -1.79 12.92
C ASP A 56 -15.80 -1.16 12.77
N VAL A 57 -15.45 -0.68 11.56
CA VAL A 57 -14.15 -0.04 11.29
C VAL A 57 -14.25 1.45 11.60
N SER A 58 -13.62 1.89 12.70
CA SER A 58 -13.52 3.31 13.02
C SER A 58 -12.54 4.04 12.09
N MET A 59 -13.03 5.09 11.44
CA MET A 59 -12.20 6.00 10.67
C MET A 59 -11.41 6.91 11.63
N PRO A 60 -10.07 7.03 11.48
CA PRO A 60 -9.29 7.94 12.31
C PRO A 60 -9.72 9.39 12.07
N THR A 61 -9.70 10.20 13.13
CA THR A 61 -10.03 11.62 13.04
C THR A 61 -8.98 12.38 12.24
N LEU A 62 -9.44 13.31 11.39
CA LEU A 62 -8.57 14.16 10.60
C LEU A 62 -8.14 15.37 11.44
N ILE A 63 -6.83 15.61 11.51
CA ILE A 63 -6.19 16.70 12.26
C ILE A 63 -5.24 17.43 11.29
N ASN A 64 -4.72 18.60 11.66
CA ASN A 64 -3.69 19.30 10.90
C ASN A 64 -2.29 19.07 11.50
N CYS A 65 -1.29 18.92 10.64
CA CYS A 65 0.11 18.77 11.02
C CYS A 65 0.62 20.05 11.68
N THR A 66 1.29 19.93 12.83
CA THR A 66 1.84 21.08 13.56
C THR A 66 3.00 21.78 12.85
N ARG A 67 3.73 21.09 11.95
CA ARG A 67 4.89 21.65 11.24
C ARG A 67 4.52 22.38 9.94
N CYS A 68 3.69 21.74 9.10
CA CYS A 68 3.37 22.25 7.76
C CYS A 68 1.92 22.68 7.57
N GLY A 69 1.04 22.45 8.56
CA GLY A 69 -0.38 22.81 8.48
C GLY A 69 -1.25 21.91 7.59
N TYR A 70 -0.67 20.95 6.84
CA TYR A 70 -1.43 20.02 6.01
C TYR A 70 -2.19 18.98 6.81
N ILE A 71 -3.27 18.47 6.22
CA ILE A 71 -4.15 17.43 6.79
C ILE A 71 -3.34 16.16 7.08
N SER A 72 -3.52 15.59 8.26
CA SER A 72 -2.87 14.39 8.73
C SER A 72 -3.74 13.61 9.72
N SER A 73 -3.52 12.30 9.81
CA SER A 73 -4.10 11.45 10.87
C SER A 73 -3.26 11.45 12.14
N GLN A 74 -2.09 12.09 12.13
CA GLN A 74 -1.15 12.19 13.25
C GLN A 74 -0.76 13.66 13.48
N THR A 75 -0.15 13.95 14.63
CA THR A 75 0.30 15.31 14.99
C THR A 75 1.34 15.87 14.02
N THR A 76 2.19 14.99 13.46
CA THR A 76 3.19 15.33 12.44
C THR A 76 2.97 14.49 11.18
N CYS A 77 3.05 15.15 10.03
CA CYS A 77 2.80 14.52 8.74
C CYS A 77 3.89 13.51 8.39
N LYS A 78 3.55 12.44 7.65
CA LYS A 78 4.55 11.43 7.29
C LYS A 78 5.69 12.00 6.46
N ALA A 79 5.40 12.94 5.56
CA ALA A 79 6.42 13.65 4.80
C ALA A 79 7.37 14.45 5.70
N CYS A 80 6.84 15.15 6.70
CA CYS A 80 7.58 15.95 7.67
C CYS A 80 8.55 15.08 8.48
N LEU A 81 8.06 13.92 8.92
CA LEU A 81 8.87 12.93 9.66
C LEU A 81 9.96 12.31 8.78
N LEU A 82 9.70 12.09 7.49
CA LEU A 82 10.71 11.60 6.55
C LEU A 82 11.78 12.66 6.26
N LEU A 83 11.39 13.92 6.09
CA LEU A 83 12.32 15.04 5.92
C LEU A 83 13.22 15.21 7.14
N GLU A 84 12.67 15.08 8.35
CA GLU A 84 13.46 15.09 9.58
C GLU A 84 14.43 13.90 9.65
N GLY A 85 14.01 12.71 9.25
CA GLY A 85 14.89 11.53 9.15
C GLY A 85 16.04 11.74 8.17
N LEU A 86 15.79 12.40 7.03
CA LEU A 86 16.84 12.75 6.05
C LEU A 86 17.80 13.80 6.62
N ASN A 87 17.30 14.88 7.23
CA ASN A 87 18.13 15.94 7.80
C ASN A 87 18.99 15.47 8.98
N THR A 88 18.52 14.46 9.73
CA THR A 88 19.23 13.89 10.88
C THR A 88 20.06 12.65 10.56
N GLY A 89 20.05 12.20 9.29
CA GLY A 89 20.74 10.97 8.86
C GLY A 89 20.14 9.67 9.38
N ARG A 90 18.94 9.70 9.95
CA ARG A 90 18.21 8.53 10.49
C ARG A 90 17.01 8.18 9.61
N THR A 91 17.27 7.53 8.48
CA THR A 91 16.23 7.11 7.52
C THR A 91 15.24 6.09 8.11
N ASP A 92 15.62 5.39 9.17
CA ASP A 92 14.81 4.40 9.87
C ASP A 92 13.56 4.96 10.58
N MET A 93 13.56 6.25 10.92
CA MET A 93 12.54 6.88 11.76
C MET A 93 11.11 6.75 11.19
N GLY A 94 10.99 6.65 9.86
CA GLY A 94 9.70 6.61 9.16
C GLY A 94 9.40 5.35 8.35
N VAL A 95 10.39 4.51 8.05
CA VAL A 95 10.22 3.41 7.08
C VAL A 95 10.07 2.05 7.77
N ARG A 96 10.78 1.83 8.88
CA ARG A 96 10.76 0.55 9.57
C ARG A 96 9.40 0.29 10.22
N ARG A 97 8.75 -0.80 9.80
CA ARG A 97 7.59 -1.34 10.51
C ARG A 97 8.07 -1.96 11.81
N LYS A 98 7.69 -1.38 12.95
CA LYS A 98 7.83 -2.06 14.24
C LYS A 98 6.95 -3.33 14.16
N PRO A 99 7.46 -4.52 14.52
CA PRO A 99 6.61 -5.71 14.59
C PRO A 99 5.47 -5.41 15.58
N LYS A 100 4.22 -5.51 15.11
CA LYS A 100 3.06 -5.44 16.00
C LYS A 100 3.19 -6.58 17.00
N LYS A 101 3.43 -6.27 18.28
CA LYS A 101 3.12 -7.22 19.36
C LYS A 101 1.61 -7.39 19.35
N LEU A 102 1.13 -8.52 18.83
CA LEU A 102 -0.24 -8.98 19.01
C LEU A 102 -0.42 -9.25 20.51
N THR A 103 -0.97 -8.29 21.24
CA THR A 103 -1.52 -8.55 22.57
C THR A 103 -2.85 -9.26 22.36
N VAL A 104 -2.81 -10.60 22.35
CA VAL A 104 -4.00 -11.42 22.54
C VAL A 104 -4.44 -11.17 23.99
N ALA A 105 -5.58 -10.52 24.18
CA ALA A 105 -6.20 -10.39 25.49
C ALA A 105 -6.54 -11.80 26.00
N ALA A 106 -6.12 -12.08 27.24
CA ALA A 106 -6.38 -13.33 27.91
C ALA A 106 -7.88 -13.49 28.20
N GLU A 107 -8.53 -14.43 27.50
CA GLU A 107 -9.62 -15.20 28.08
C GLU A 107 -9.00 -16.50 28.58
N ASN A 108 -8.92 -16.65 29.90
CA ASN A 108 -8.54 -17.90 30.52
C ASN A 108 -9.71 -18.89 30.34
N ASP A 109 -9.51 -19.93 29.55
CA ASP A 109 -9.82 -21.27 30.02
C ASP A 109 -8.95 -22.34 29.33
N ASN A 110 -8.07 -22.89 30.16
CA ASN A 110 -7.59 -24.26 30.23
C ASN A 110 -7.35 -25.07 28.94
N GLN A 111 -6.06 -25.37 28.73
CA GLN A 111 -5.49 -26.62 28.23
C GLN A 111 -5.93 -27.19 26.86
N LYS A 112 -4.89 -27.25 26.00
CA LYS A 112 -4.58 -28.32 25.05
C LYS A 112 -5.54 -28.50 23.86
N SER A 113 -5.00 -28.34 22.66
CA SER A 113 -4.38 -29.48 21.99
C SER A 113 -3.77 -29.06 20.65
N CYS A 114 -2.63 -29.67 20.39
CA CYS A 114 -1.76 -29.54 19.23
C CYS A 114 -2.31 -30.30 18.02
N GLY A 115 -1.81 -29.99 16.83
CA GLY A 115 -1.81 -30.96 15.73
C GLY A 115 -1.68 -30.38 14.33
N GLY A 116 -0.47 -30.46 13.75
CA GLY A 116 -0.33 -30.66 12.30
C GLY A 116 0.28 -29.52 11.50
N SER A 117 1.62 -29.43 11.56
CA SER A 117 2.54 -29.14 10.44
C SER A 117 2.08 -28.22 9.29
N CYS A 118 2.74 -27.06 9.17
CA CYS A 118 3.32 -26.64 7.90
C CYS A 118 4.49 -25.69 8.16
N SER A 119 5.69 -26.28 8.23
CA SER A 119 6.96 -25.58 8.09
C SER A 119 7.09 -25.02 6.68
N CYS A 120 7.58 -23.78 6.55
CA CYS A 120 8.47 -23.33 5.46
C CYS A 120 8.97 -21.92 5.82
N GLU A 121 9.97 -21.87 6.70
CA GLU A 121 11.00 -20.83 6.60
C GLU A 121 11.80 -21.09 5.32
N LYS A 122 12.13 -20.05 4.56
CA LYS A 122 13.50 -19.49 4.50
C LYS A 122 13.64 -18.46 3.39
N SER A 123 14.38 -17.44 3.75
CA SER A 123 15.14 -16.52 2.92
C SER A 123 15.77 -17.21 1.70
N ALA A 124 15.68 -16.55 0.55
CA ALA A 124 16.64 -16.68 -0.51
C ALA A 124 17.08 -15.27 -0.91
N ASP A 125 18.33 -14.96 -0.58
CA ASP A 125 19.10 -13.90 -1.19
C ASP A 125 19.15 -14.15 -2.71
N VAL A 126 18.92 -13.12 -3.53
CA VAL A 126 19.19 -13.17 -4.97
C VAL A 126 20.14 -12.03 -5.27
N GLU A 127 21.42 -12.38 -5.45
CA GLU A 127 22.42 -11.53 -6.08
C GLU A 127 22.31 -11.66 -7.61
N PHE A 128 22.31 -10.49 -8.27
CA PHE A 128 22.40 -10.18 -9.72
C PHE A 128 21.40 -10.81 -10.69
#